data_AF-B5JPG4-F1
#
_entry.id   AF-B5JPG4-F1
#
_cell.length_a   1.000
_cell.length_b   1.000
_cell.length_c   1.000
_cell.angle_alpha   90.00
_cell.angle_beta   90.00
_cell.angle_gamma   90.00
#
_symmetry.space_group_name_H-M   'P 1'
#
loop_
_entity.id
_entity.type
_entity.pdbx_description
1 polymer ?
#
loop_
_entity_poly.entity_id
_entity_poly.type
_entity_poly.pdbx_seq_one_letter_code
_entity_poly.pdbx_strand_id
1 'polypeptide(L)'
;MWKSIVVLSIGLVSGAAAHLGYFNAYAPACFSADAECEMEWLRAELDLSEEQYVSITRLHGNSAAQIRSLSRKVRDLELLLAELEAERVTEGYVDYLEIRNYMEVKRKLDEACMKSTSDLIASVGDVMNMDQRKRYFSIVQSRIN
;
A
#
# COMPACT_ATOMS: atom_id res chain seq x y z
N MET A 1 -38.16 30.11 21.84
CA MET A 1 -36.70 29.85 21.72
C MET A 1 -36.29 28.45 22.18
N TRP A 2 -36.65 27.98 23.38
CA TRP A 2 -36.25 26.64 23.89
C TRP A 2 -36.56 25.46 22.95
N LYS A 3 -37.76 25.43 22.36
CA LYS A 3 -38.17 24.34 21.45
C LYS A 3 -37.27 24.22 20.21
N SER A 4 -36.79 25.36 19.69
CA SER A 4 -35.90 25.39 18.52
C SER A 4 -34.47 24.95 18.87
N ILE A 5 -34.01 25.24 20.09
CA ILE A 5 -32.70 24.77 20.60
C ILE A 5 -32.71 23.26 20.75
N VAL A 6 -33.77 22.68 21.31
CA VAL A 6 -33.89 21.22 21.49
C VAL A 6 -33.88 20.48 20.15
N VAL A 7 -34.60 20.98 19.14
CA VAL A 7 -34.64 20.34 17.80
C VAL A 7 -33.26 20.40 17.13
N LEU A 8 -32.54 21.52 17.23
CA LEU A 8 -31.18 21.65 16.70
C LEU A 8 -30.20 20.72 17.41
N SER A 9 -30.27 20.63 18.74
CA SER A 9 -29.41 19.73 19.52
C SER A 9 -29.64 18.26 19.17
N ILE A 10 -30.90 17.84 19.00
CA ILE A 10 -31.22 16.46 18.60
C ILE A 10 -30.68 16.16 17.20
N GLY A 11 -30.88 17.08 16.24
CA GLY A 11 -30.33 16.93 14.89
C GLY A 11 -28.80 16.82 14.89
N LEU A 12 -28.12 17.62 15.71
CA LEU A 12 -26.66 17.59 15.84
C LEU A 12 -26.17 16.27 16.47
N VAL A 13 -26.84 15.80 17.53
CA VAL A 13 -26.48 14.55 18.22
C VAL A 13 -26.72 13.35 17.31
N SER A 14 -27.84 13.31 16.59
CA SER A 14 -28.13 12.23 15.63
C SER A 14 -27.16 12.24 14.45
N GLY A 15 -26.81 13.42 13.92
CA GLY A 15 -25.80 13.56 12.87
C GLY A 15 -24.40 13.13 13.33
N ALA A 16 -24.00 13.53 14.54
CA ALA A 16 -22.72 13.13 15.12
C ALA A 16 -22.67 11.63 15.42
N ALA A 17 -23.74 11.04 15.93
CA ALA A 17 -23.82 9.60 16.19
C ALA A 17 -23.78 8.78 14.90
N ALA A 18 -24.48 9.20 13.85
CA ALA A 18 -24.43 8.56 12.54
C ALA A 18 -23.03 8.68 11.91
N HIS A 19 -22.41 9.86 11.99
CA HIS A 19 -21.06 10.08 11.47
C HIS A 19 -20.02 9.28 12.25
N LEU A 20 -20.09 9.24 13.58
CA LEU A 20 -19.19 8.43 14.41
C LEU A 20 -19.41 6.93 14.21
N GLY A 21 -20.65 6.48 14.05
CA GLY A 21 -20.97 5.09 13.74
C GLY A 21 -20.43 4.68 12.36
N TYR A 22 -20.61 5.52 11.35
CA TYR A 22 -20.06 5.32 10.02
C TYR A 22 -18.53 5.36 10.05
N PHE A 23 -17.94 6.35 10.71
CA PHE A 23 -16.48 6.49 10.82
C PHE A 23 -15.86 5.34 11.62
N ASN A 24 -16.53 4.80 12.64
CA ASN A 24 -16.01 3.64 13.37
C ASN A 24 -16.16 2.33 12.56
N ALA A 25 -17.20 2.22 11.73
CA ALA A 25 -17.39 1.07 10.84
C ALA A 25 -16.46 1.10 9.61
N TYR A 26 -16.02 2.28 9.17
CA TYR A 26 -15.23 2.49 7.95
C TYR A 26 -13.94 3.30 8.18
N ALA A 27 -13.46 3.39 9.44
CA ALA A 27 -12.21 4.07 9.74
C ALA A 27 -11.09 3.42 8.96
N PRO A 28 -10.12 4.18 8.42
CA PRO A 28 -8.90 3.59 7.92
C PRO A 28 -8.25 2.82 9.06
N ALA A 29 -7.96 1.55 8.81
CA ALA A 29 -7.40 0.60 9.75
C ALA A 29 -6.18 1.12 10.53
N CYS A 30 -5.41 2.04 9.93
CA CYS A 30 -4.27 2.70 10.53
C CYS A 30 -4.22 4.17 10.14
N PHE A 31 -4.12 5.04 11.14
CA PHE A 31 -3.87 6.48 10.94
C PHE A 31 -2.38 6.81 10.78
N SER A 32 -1.49 5.89 11.18
CA SER A 32 -0.04 5.98 11.00
C SER A 32 0.41 5.07 9.86
N ALA A 33 1.43 5.49 9.10
CA ALA A 33 2.13 4.64 8.13
C ALA A 33 3.07 3.63 8.82
N ASP A 34 2.66 3.10 9.97
CA ASP A 34 3.45 2.21 10.80
C ASP A 34 3.16 0.74 10.44
N ALA A 35 4.22 0.00 10.11
CA ALA A 35 4.12 -1.39 9.68
C ALA A 35 3.53 -2.30 10.76
N GLU A 36 3.75 -1.97 12.04
CA GLU A 36 3.18 -2.75 13.15
C GLU A 36 1.66 -2.60 13.22
N CYS A 37 1.14 -1.39 13.00
CA CYS A 37 -0.30 -1.14 12.96
C CYS A 37 -0.97 -1.91 11.81
N GLU A 38 -0.39 -1.87 10.62
CA GLU A 38 -0.95 -2.57 9.45
C GLU A 38 -0.96 -4.10 9.66
N MET A 39 0.06 -4.64 10.33
CA MET A 39 0.14 -6.06 10.66
C MET A 39 -0.91 -6.48 11.71
N GLU A 40 -1.13 -5.68 12.75
CA GLU A 40 -2.17 -5.94 13.75
C GLU A 40 -3.58 -5.86 13.15
N TRP A 41 -3.82 -4.90 12.25
CA TRP A 41 -5.07 -4.87 11.50
C TRP A 41 -5.26 -6.13 10.65
N LEU A 42 -4.24 -6.54 9.90
CA LEU A 42 -4.31 -7.74 9.05
C LEU A 42 -4.60 -8.99 9.88
N ARG A 43 -4.01 -9.07 11.08
CA ARG A 43 -4.26 -10.14 12.05
C ARG A 43 -5.73 -10.20 12.45
N ALA A 44 -6.32 -9.06 12.81
CA ALA A 44 -7.72 -8.98 13.21
C ALA A 44 -8.68 -9.28 12.05
N GLU A 45 -8.43 -8.69 10.88
CA GLU A 45 -9.29 -8.80 9.70
C GLU A 45 -9.36 -10.23 9.15
N LEU A 46 -8.24 -10.95 9.21
CA LEU A 46 -8.16 -12.32 8.71
C LEU A 46 -8.39 -13.38 9.78
N ASP A 47 -8.52 -13.00 11.05
CA ASP A 47 -8.59 -13.92 12.19
C ASP A 47 -7.41 -14.90 12.17
N LEU A 48 -6.19 -14.34 12.15
CA LEU A 48 -4.95 -15.13 12.07
C LEU A 48 -4.64 -15.77 13.43
N SER A 49 -4.26 -17.05 13.42
CA SER A 49 -3.65 -17.68 14.59
C SER A 49 -2.30 -17.04 14.90
N GLU A 50 -1.81 -17.21 16.14
CA GLU A 50 -0.49 -16.70 16.53
C GLU A 50 0.62 -17.26 15.63
N GLU A 51 0.56 -18.56 15.28
CA GLU A 51 1.53 -19.20 14.39
C GLU A 51 1.49 -18.63 12.97
N GLN A 52 0.29 -18.36 12.45
CA GLN A 52 0.12 -17.73 11.15
C GLN A 52 0.65 -16.30 11.17
N TYR A 53 0.34 -15.54 12.22
CA TYR A 53 0.78 -14.17 12.41
C TYR A 53 2.32 -14.08 12.44
N VAL A 54 2.99 -14.88 13.26
CA VAL A 54 4.46 -14.94 13.32
C VAL A 54 5.06 -15.32 11.97
N SER A 55 4.46 -16.28 11.27
CA SER A 55 4.92 -16.72 9.94
C SER A 55 4.82 -15.61 8.90
N ILE A 56 3.70 -14.89 8.87
CA ILE A 56 3.46 -13.78 7.93
C ILE A 56 4.38 -12.59 8.26
N THR A 57 4.52 -12.21 9.53
CA THR A 57 5.45 -11.14 9.94
C THR A 57 6.88 -11.45 9.49
N ARG A 58 7.32 -12.71 9.60
CA ARG A 58 8.63 -13.14 9.10
C ARG A 58 8.75 -13.03 7.58
N LEU A 59 7.70 -13.38 6.82
CA LEU A 59 7.68 -13.21 5.37
C LEU A 59 7.84 -11.73 4.98
N HIS A 60 7.07 -10.84 5.62
CA HIS A 60 7.20 -9.39 5.42
C HIS A 60 8.59 -8.87 5.79
N GLY A 61 9.15 -9.33 6.92
CA GLY A 61 10.51 -8.99 7.36
C GLY A 61 11.58 -9.41 6.35
N ASN A 62 11.47 -10.63 5.80
CA ASN A 62 12.39 -11.14 4.78
C ASN A 62 12.32 -10.33 3.48
N SER A 63 11.11 -9.98 3.03
CA SER A 63 10.90 -9.17 1.82
C SER A 63 11.31 -7.71 2.00
N ALA A 64 11.34 -7.18 3.23
CA ALA A 64 11.66 -5.78 3.49
C ALA A 64 13.04 -5.35 2.98
N ALA A 65 14.04 -6.24 3.01
CA ALA A 65 15.38 -5.93 2.49
C ALA A 65 15.38 -5.80 0.95
N GLN A 66 14.67 -6.70 0.27
CA GLN A 66 14.52 -6.68 -1.17
C GLN A 66 13.72 -5.46 -1.63
N ILE A 67 12.60 -5.15 -0.97
CA ILE A 67 11.78 -3.97 -1.24
C ILE A 67 12.64 -2.70 -1.08
N ARG A 68 13.36 -2.55 0.04
CA ARG A 68 14.27 -1.41 0.24
C ARG A 68 15.33 -1.29 -0.85
N SER A 69 15.86 -2.41 -1.33
CA SER A 69 16.82 -2.39 -2.45
C SER A 69 16.17 -1.97 -3.77
N LEU A 70 14.94 -2.39 -4.04
CA LEU A 70 14.22 -2.01 -5.26
C LEU A 70 13.83 -0.53 -5.21
N SER A 71 13.36 -0.03 -4.07
CA SER A 71 13.04 1.40 -3.88
C SER A 71 14.24 2.31 -4.13
N ARG A 72 15.44 1.91 -3.70
CA ARG A 72 16.67 2.65 -4.05
C ARG A 72 16.91 2.70 -5.55
N LYS A 73 16.78 1.57 -6.25
CA LYS A 73 16.94 1.52 -7.71
C LYS A 73 15.90 2.37 -8.45
N VAL A 74 14.66 2.41 -7.94
CA VAL A 74 13.63 3.30 -8.49
C VAL A 74 14.06 4.74 -8.33
N ARG A 75 14.55 5.11 -7.14
CA ARG A 75 15.05 6.46 -6.89
C ARG A 75 16.24 6.83 -7.80
N ASP A 76 17.18 5.93 -7.98
CA ASP A 76 18.34 6.15 -8.86
C ASP A 76 17.87 6.36 -10.32
N LEU A 77 16.87 5.61 -10.75
CA LEU A 77 16.29 5.73 -12.09
C LEU A 77 15.51 7.05 -12.28
N GLU A 78 14.81 7.54 -11.26
CA GLU A 78 14.18 8.87 -11.28
C GLU A 78 15.21 9.99 -11.42
N LEU A 79 16.34 9.88 -10.74
CA LEU A 79 17.43 10.86 -10.84
C LEU A 79 18.04 10.86 -12.25
N LEU A 80 18.26 9.67 -12.83
CA LEU A 80 18.72 9.56 -14.22
C LEU A 80 17.74 10.21 -15.21
N LEU A 81 16.43 10.02 -15.03
CA LEU A 81 15.44 10.69 -15.89
C LEU A 81 15.55 12.22 -15.77
N ALA A 82 15.70 12.74 -14.55
CA ALA A 82 15.83 14.17 -14.33
C ALA A 82 17.11 14.75 -14.97
N GLU A 83 18.22 13.99 -14.97
CA GLU A 83 19.46 14.36 -15.65
C GLU A 83 19.28 14.41 -17.17
N LEU A 84 18.64 13.40 -17.77
CA LEU A 84 18.33 13.37 -19.22
C LEU A 84 17.41 14.52 -19.63
N GLU A 85 16.42 14.85 -18.79
CA GLU A 85 15.53 15.98 -19.03
C GLU A 85 16.27 17.31 -18.92
N ALA A 86 17.18 17.45 -17.96
CA ALA A 86 18.01 18.64 -17.81
C ALA A 86 18.91 18.84 -19.04
N GLU A 87 19.60 17.79 -19.50
CA GLU A 87 20.46 17.84 -20.69
C GLU A 87 19.66 18.23 -21.94
N ARG A 88 18.47 17.64 -22.14
CA ARG A 88 17.58 18.02 -23.25
C ARG A 88 17.26 19.52 -23.24
N VAL A 89 17.00 20.07 -22.05
CA VAL A 89 16.65 21.48 -21.89
C VAL A 89 17.86 22.39 -22.11
N THR A 90 19.05 22.01 -21.65
CA THR A 90 20.27 22.83 -21.74
C THR A 90 20.95 22.75 -23.09
N GLU A 91 21.12 21.54 -23.63
CA GLU A 91 21.86 21.28 -24.88
C GLU A 91 20.96 21.28 -26.12
N GLY A 92 19.64 21.18 -25.93
CA GLY A 92 18.66 21.28 -27.01
C GLY A 92 18.58 20.06 -27.94
N TYR A 93 19.26 18.96 -27.62
CA TYR A 93 19.14 17.67 -28.33
C TYR A 93 18.76 16.54 -27.37
N VAL A 94 18.26 15.43 -27.91
CA VAL A 94 17.91 14.21 -27.16
C VAL A 94 18.78 13.07 -27.63
N ASP A 95 19.52 12.42 -26.74
CA ASP A 95 20.18 11.14 -27.04
C ASP A 95 19.15 9.99 -26.97
N TYR A 96 18.69 9.54 -28.13
CA TYR A 96 17.72 8.46 -28.23
C TYR A 96 18.27 7.08 -27.82
N LEU A 97 19.58 6.85 -27.87
CA LEU A 97 20.19 5.62 -27.39
C LEU A 97 20.14 5.56 -25.86
N GLU A 98 20.40 6.69 -25.22
CA GLU A 98 20.33 6.80 -23.76
C GLU A 98 18.89 6.66 -23.25
N ILE A 99 17.93 7.32 -23.91
CA ILE A 99 16.50 7.15 -23.63
C ILE A 99 16.06 5.69 -23.81
N ARG A 100 16.54 5.00 -24.85
CA ARG A 100 16.26 3.57 -25.03
C ARG A 100 16.81 2.74 -23.88
N ASN A 101 18.07 2.95 -23.48
CA ASN A 101 18.68 2.24 -22.36
C ASN A 101 17.91 2.50 -21.06
N TYR A 102 17.52 3.75 -20.81
CA TYR A 102 16.65 4.13 -19.69
C TYR A 102 15.35 3.31 -19.70
N MET A 103 14.64 3.26 -20.83
CA MET A 103 13.39 2.49 -20.95
C MET A 103 13.60 0.99 -20.69
N GLU A 104 14.70 0.41 -21.17
CA GLU A 104 15.02 -1.00 -20.93
C GLU A 104 15.30 -1.29 -19.44
N VAL A 105 16.04 -0.40 -18.77
CA VAL A 105 16.31 -0.51 -17.33
C VAL A 105 15.02 -0.35 -16.53
N LYS A 106 14.19 0.65 -16.88
CA LYS A 106 12.88 0.88 -16.26
C LYS A 106 12.01 -0.36 -16.35
N ARG A 107 11.85 -0.93 -17.54
CA ARG A 107 11.02 -2.13 -17.76
C ARG A 107 11.48 -3.29 -16.88
N LYS A 108 12.78 -3.57 -16.84
CA LYS A 108 13.33 -4.66 -15.99
C LYS A 108 13.10 -4.40 -14.50
N LEU A 109 13.18 -3.14 -14.08
CA LEU A 109 12.93 -2.76 -12.69
C LEU A 109 11.45 -2.90 -12.32
N ASP A 110 10.55 -2.46 -13.18
CA ASP A 110 9.10 -2.63 -13.02
C ASP A 110 8.74 -4.12 -12.90
N GLU A 111 9.29 -4.96 -13.78
CA GLU A 111 9.12 -6.42 -13.74
C GLU A 111 9.62 -7.02 -12.41
N ALA A 112 10.76 -6.57 -11.91
CA ALA A 112 11.32 -7.02 -10.65
C ALA A 112 10.46 -6.60 -9.44
N CYS A 113 9.92 -5.37 -9.46
CA CYS A 113 8.99 -4.87 -8.44
C CYS A 113 7.69 -5.67 -8.44
N MET A 114 7.06 -5.85 -9.60
CA MET A 114 5.85 -6.64 -9.75
C MET A 114 6.04 -8.07 -9.28
N LYS A 115 7.14 -8.70 -9.70
CA LYS A 115 7.48 -10.07 -9.27
C LYS A 115 7.67 -10.15 -7.76
N SER A 116 8.43 -9.24 -7.16
CA SER A 116 8.67 -9.23 -5.72
C SER A 116 7.37 -9.10 -4.92
N THR A 117 6.46 -8.24 -5.35
CA THR A 117 5.15 -8.06 -4.70
C THR A 117 4.27 -9.29 -4.89
N SER A 118 4.22 -9.85 -6.10
CA SER A 118 3.45 -11.07 -6.39
C SER A 118 3.95 -12.27 -5.59
N ASP A 119 5.26 -12.45 -5.48
CA ASP A 119 5.87 -13.55 -4.72
C ASP A 119 5.54 -13.43 -3.22
N LEU A 120 5.55 -12.22 -2.66
CA LEU A 120 5.15 -11.97 -1.27
C LEU A 120 3.66 -12.28 -1.05
N ILE A 121 2.78 -11.75 -1.91
CA ILE A 121 1.33 -11.99 -1.84
C ILE A 121 1.02 -13.49 -1.90
N ALA A 122 1.66 -14.23 -2.81
CA ALA A 122 1.48 -15.67 -2.92
C ALA A 122 1.96 -16.39 -1.64
N SER A 123 3.16 -16.05 -1.15
CA SER A 123 3.74 -16.67 0.05
C SER A 123 2.89 -16.43 1.31
N VAL A 124 2.32 -15.23 1.46
CA VAL A 124 1.41 -14.89 2.57
C VAL A 124 0.10 -15.67 2.45
N GLY A 125 -0.46 -15.77 1.24
CA GLY A 125 -1.65 -16.58 0.99
C GLY A 125 -1.47 -18.06 1.32
N ASP A 126 -0.27 -18.61 1.14
CA ASP A 126 0.05 -20.02 1.41
C ASP A 126 0.04 -20.39 2.90
N VAL A 127 0.21 -19.42 3.80
CA VAL A 127 0.09 -19.61 5.26
C VAL A 127 -1.37 -19.74 5.72
N MET A 128 -2.30 -19.21 4.92
CA MET A 128 -3.71 -19.09 5.26
C MET A 128 -4.52 -20.31 4.81
N ASN A 129 -5.59 -20.59 5.56
CA ASN A 129 -6.62 -21.53 5.11
C ASN A 129 -7.44 -20.93 3.94
N MET A 130 -8.30 -21.75 3.33
CA MET A 130 -9.03 -21.34 2.12
C MET A 130 -9.92 -20.11 2.32
N ASP A 131 -10.59 -19.96 3.46
CA ASP A 131 -11.51 -18.85 3.70
C ASP A 131 -10.77 -17.55 4.02
N GLN A 132 -9.71 -17.66 4.84
CA GLN A 132 -8.78 -16.56 5.09
C GLN A 132 -8.12 -16.06 3.80
N ARG A 133 -7.65 -17.00 2.95
CA ARG A 133 -7.01 -16.68 1.67
C ARG A 133 -7.95 -15.95 0.71
N LYS A 134 -9.23 -16.35 0.64
CA LYS A 134 -10.24 -15.62 -0.16
C LYS A 134 -10.42 -14.19 0.33
N ARG A 135 -10.55 -13.98 1.65
CA ARG A 135 -10.67 -12.63 2.25
C ARG A 135 -9.42 -11.80 1.96
N TYR A 136 -8.24 -12.38 2.15
CA TYR A 136 -6.96 -11.73 1.87
C TYR A 136 -6.86 -11.26 0.41
N PHE A 137 -7.17 -12.11 -0.57
CA PHE A 137 -7.13 -11.69 -1.97
C PHE A 137 -8.19 -10.64 -2.32
N SER A 138 -9.36 -10.66 -1.67
CA SER A 138 -10.36 -9.60 -1.83
C SER A 138 -9.84 -8.24 -1.34
N ILE A 139 -9.11 -8.22 -0.22
CA ILE A 139 -8.46 -7.02 0.33
C ILE A 139 -7.35 -6.53 -0.59
N VAL A 140 -6.51 -7.43 -1.08
CA VAL A 140 -5.42 -7.09 -2.00
C VAL A 140 -5.98 -6.49 -3.30
N GLN A 141 -7.02 -7.11 -3.85
CA GLN A 141 -7.63 -6.64 -5.09
C GLN A 141 -8.31 -5.28 -4.95
N SER A 142 -8.93 -4.98 -3.80
CA SER A 142 -9.56 -3.67 -3.56
C SER A 142 -8.58 -2.52 -3.38
N ARG A 143 -7.30 -2.81 -3.13
CA ARG A 143 -6.22 -1.81 -2.97
C ARG A 143 -5.34 -1.64 -4.20
N ILE A 144 -5.40 -2.56 -5.16
CA ILE A 144 -4.65 -2.50 -6.43
C ILE A 144 -5.47 -1.82 -7.54
N ASN A 145 -6.80 -1.86 -7.46
CA ASN A 145 -7.73 -1.16 -8.36
C ASN A 145 -8.06 0.25 -7.84
#